data_AF-A0A957R2R1-F1
#
_entry.id   AF-A0A957R2R1-F1
#
_cell.length_a   1.000
_cell.length_b   1.000
_cell.length_c   1.000
_cell.angle_alpha   90.00
_cell.angle_beta   90.00
_cell.angle_gamma   90.00
#
_symmetry.space_group_name_H-M   'P 1'
#
loop_
_entity.id
_entity.type
_entity.pdbx_description
1 polymer ?
#
loop_
_entity_poly.entity_id
_entity_poly.type
_entity_poly.pdbx_seq_one_letter_code
_entity_poly.pdbx_strand_id
1 'polypeptide(L)'
;MFVHVRQPIFPLNQYVAQLVYYTDYDPDYKGVFMLPNGTVELLIPLDEMSRTFYVGASYDDLISCRRAILTGMQKRPVYTRSDAGATMVAVTFKGGGSFPFLHLPLVEFNDLYVEAEQIFGRSILFSREQLGQLSEPEEILTLVEQ
;
A
#
# COMPACT_ATOMS: atom_id res chain seq x y z
N MET A 1 -2.06 -12.00 14.33
CA MET A 1 -2.64 -10.95 13.47
C MET A 1 -3.12 -9.77 14.31
N PHE A 2 -2.33 -8.70 14.31
CA PHE A 2 -2.76 -7.40 14.83
C PHE A 2 -2.98 -6.47 13.63
N VAL A 3 -4.13 -5.80 13.60
CA VAL A 3 -4.45 -4.79 12.58
C VAL A 3 -4.81 -3.51 13.30
N HIS A 4 -4.07 -2.46 12.99
CA HIS A 4 -4.30 -1.11 13.49
C HIS A 4 -4.73 -0.24 12.32
N VAL A 5 -5.89 0.37 12.44
CA VAL A 5 -6.43 1.29 11.44
C VAL A 5 -6.53 2.66 12.09
N ARG A 6 -5.95 3.67 11.44
CA ARG A 6 -6.02 5.06 11.87
C ARG A 6 -6.49 5.93 10.71
N GLN A 7 -7.48 6.77 10.99
CA GLN A 7 -7.77 7.90 10.14
C GLN A 7 -6.82 9.04 10.54
N PRO A 8 -6.02 9.61 9.61
CA PRO A 8 -5.16 10.73 9.94
C PRO A 8 -5.93 11.92 10.48
N ILE A 9 -5.22 12.84 11.15
CA ILE A 9 -5.77 14.13 11.56
C ILE A 9 -5.53 15.20 10.48
N PHE A 10 -6.08 16.40 10.69
CA PHE A 10 -5.84 17.54 9.79
C PHE A 10 -4.33 17.90 9.78
N PRO A 11 -3.74 18.23 8.61
CA PRO A 11 -4.37 18.39 7.29
C PRO A 11 -4.46 17.11 6.46
N LEU A 12 -3.77 16.04 6.86
CA LEU A 12 -3.63 14.84 6.04
C LEU A 12 -4.97 14.12 5.79
N ASN A 13 -5.91 14.23 6.73
CA ASN A 13 -7.27 13.70 6.63
C ASN A 13 -8.08 14.24 5.44
N GLN A 14 -7.67 15.32 4.80
CA GLN A 14 -8.29 15.84 3.59
C GLN A 14 -7.96 14.99 2.35
N TYR A 15 -6.84 14.28 2.41
CA TYR A 15 -6.25 13.59 1.26
C TYR A 15 -6.14 12.08 1.46
N VAL A 16 -5.85 11.64 2.68
CA VAL A 16 -5.72 10.23 3.06
C VAL A 16 -6.99 9.79 3.76
N ALA A 17 -7.54 8.65 3.33
CA ALA A 17 -8.74 8.06 3.90
C ALA A 17 -8.40 7.27 5.16
N GLN A 18 -7.34 6.47 5.11
CA GLN A 18 -6.89 5.63 6.21
C GLN A 18 -5.43 5.23 6.07
N LEU A 19 -4.82 4.98 7.23
CA LEU A 19 -3.54 4.31 7.41
C LEU A 19 -3.82 2.97 8.07
N VAL A 20 -3.23 1.92 7.54
CA VAL A 20 -3.35 0.56 8.09
C VAL A 20 -1.96 0.05 8.36
N TYR A 21 -1.73 -0.43 9.57
CA TYR A 21 -0.56 -1.23 9.92
C TYR A 21 -1.03 -2.61 10.35
N TYR A 22 -0.38 -3.65 9.85
CA TYR A 22 -0.59 -4.99 10.37
C TYR A 22 0.71 -5.78 10.44
N THR A 23 0.74 -6.72 11.38
CA THR A 23 1.85 -7.66 11.58
C THR A 23 1.33 -9.03 11.99
N ASP A 24 2.17 -10.05 11.78
CA ASP A 24 1.85 -11.46 12.04
C ASP A 24 0.52 -11.87 11.38
N TYR A 25 0.35 -11.44 10.12
CA TYR A 25 -0.82 -11.73 9.34
C TYR A 25 -0.80 -13.17 8.89
N ASP A 26 -1.65 -14.03 9.45
CA ASP A 26 -1.66 -15.47 9.16
C ASP A 26 -3.10 -15.95 8.94
N PRO A 27 -3.66 -15.73 7.74
CA PRO A 27 -5.02 -16.13 7.44
C PRO A 27 -5.12 -17.60 7.02
N ASP A 28 -6.25 -18.25 7.33
CA ASP A 28 -6.57 -19.63 6.90
C ASP A 28 -7.02 -19.73 5.42
N TYR A 29 -6.70 -18.72 4.60
CA TYR A 29 -6.95 -18.71 3.16
C TYR A 29 -5.65 -18.50 2.38
N LYS A 30 -5.65 -18.95 1.12
CA LYS A 30 -4.45 -18.93 0.26
C LYS A 30 -4.27 -17.63 -0.53
N GLY A 31 -5.31 -16.81 -0.58
CA GLY A 31 -5.30 -15.54 -1.29
C GLY A 31 -6.61 -14.78 -1.16
N VAL A 32 -6.57 -13.54 -1.62
CA VAL A 32 -7.67 -12.58 -1.55
C VAL A 32 -7.99 -12.11 -2.95
N PHE A 33 -9.28 -12.05 -3.26
CA PHE A 33 -9.77 -11.42 -4.45
C PHE A 33 -10.27 -10.01 -4.10
N MET A 34 -9.60 -9.00 -4.62
CA MET A 34 -9.87 -7.59 -4.32
C MET A 34 -10.66 -6.97 -5.45
N LEU A 35 -11.81 -6.39 -5.12
CA LEU A 35 -12.63 -5.66 -6.08
C LEU A 35 -12.10 -4.24 -6.27
N PRO A 36 -12.25 -3.65 -7.48
CA PRO A 36 -12.05 -2.23 -7.72
C PRO A 36 -12.74 -1.35 -6.68
N ASN A 37 -11.95 -0.61 -5.90
CA ASN A 37 -12.44 0.34 -4.89
C ASN A 37 -12.30 1.81 -5.34
N GLY A 38 -11.69 2.05 -6.51
CA GLY A 38 -11.53 3.39 -7.06
C GLY A 38 -10.58 4.29 -6.27
N THR A 39 -9.66 3.71 -5.51
CA THR A 39 -8.66 4.46 -4.74
C THR A 39 -7.25 4.22 -5.25
N VAL A 40 -6.37 5.16 -4.97
CA VAL A 40 -4.92 4.96 -5.06
C VAL A 40 -4.44 4.46 -3.70
N GLU A 41 -3.54 3.48 -3.68
CA GLU A 41 -2.97 2.95 -2.45
C GLU A 41 -1.45 2.90 -2.52
N LEU A 42 -0.78 3.24 -1.42
CA LEU A 42 0.64 3.01 -1.24
C LEU A 42 0.81 1.87 -0.25
N LEU A 43 1.44 0.79 -0.71
CA LEU A 43 1.71 -0.41 0.08
C LEU A 43 3.21 -0.47 0.37
N ILE A 44 3.58 -0.57 1.64
CA ILE A 44 4.96 -0.58 2.12
C ILE A 44 5.17 -1.85 2.96
N PRO A 45 5.57 -2.97 2.34
CA PRO A 45 6.03 -4.15 3.08
C PRO A 45 7.24 -3.79 3.95
N LEU A 46 7.16 -4.10 5.25
CA LEU A 46 8.24 -3.89 6.21
C LEU A 46 9.08 -5.16 6.44
N ASP A 47 8.59 -6.31 5.99
CA ASP A 47 9.38 -7.53 5.89
C ASP A 47 10.16 -7.61 4.56
N GLU A 48 10.93 -8.70 4.42
CA GLU A 48 11.78 -8.96 3.27
C GLU A 48 11.11 -9.83 2.19
N MET A 49 9.82 -10.18 2.37
CA MET A 49 9.08 -11.04 1.47
C MET A 49 8.52 -10.26 0.29
N SER A 50 8.58 -10.83 -0.91
CA SER A 50 7.96 -10.19 -2.08
C SER A 50 6.45 -10.39 -2.06
N ARG A 51 5.71 -9.30 -2.28
CA ARG A 51 4.28 -9.31 -2.59
C ARG A 51 4.10 -9.56 -4.07
N THR A 52 3.05 -10.30 -4.43
CA THR A 52 2.75 -10.62 -5.83
C THR A 52 1.27 -10.41 -6.10
N PHE A 53 0.98 -9.52 -7.03
CA PHE A 53 -0.34 -9.23 -7.56
C PHE A 53 -0.49 -9.95 -8.89
N TYR A 54 -1.60 -10.66 -9.02
CA TYR A 54 -2.02 -11.32 -10.24
C TYR A 54 -3.09 -10.44 -10.87
N VAL A 55 -2.81 -9.95 -12.07
CA VAL A 55 -3.62 -8.94 -12.76
C VAL A 55 -4.01 -9.40 -14.15
N GLY A 56 -4.81 -8.58 -14.84
CA GLY A 56 -5.33 -8.91 -16.16
C GLY A 56 -6.56 -9.82 -16.11
N ALA A 57 -7.11 -10.15 -17.28
CA ALA A 57 -8.37 -10.90 -17.37
C ALA A 57 -8.22 -12.37 -16.95
N SER A 58 -7.04 -12.95 -17.17
CA SER A 58 -6.72 -14.35 -16.87
C SER A 58 -5.91 -14.54 -15.59
N TYR A 59 -5.49 -13.46 -14.93
CA TYR A 59 -4.57 -13.49 -13.77
C TYR A 59 -3.19 -14.10 -14.08
N ASP A 60 -2.78 -14.07 -15.36
CA ASP A 60 -1.48 -14.57 -15.81
C ASP A 60 -0.37 -13.51 -15.70
N ASP A 61 -0.75 -12.22 -15.68
CA ASP A 61 0.18 -11.11 -15.53
C ASP A 61 0.57 -10.95 -14.06
N LEU A 62 1.87 -10.97 -13.78
CA LEU A 62 2.44 -10.95 -12.44
C LEU A 62 3.15 -9.64 -12.19
N ILE A 63 2.80 -8.99 -11.09
CA ILE A 63 3.49 -7.81 -10.59
C ILE A 63 4.00 -8.11 -9.20
N SER A 64 5.32 -8.09 -9.04
CA SER A 64 5.96 -8.36 -7.76
C SER A 64 6.62 -7.11 -7.20
N CYS A 65 6.43 -6.84 -5.91
CA CYS A 65 7.09 -5.76 -5.18
C CYS A 65 7.65 -6.27 -3.87
N ARG A 66 8.88 -5.85 -3.55
CA ARG A 66 9.54 -6.17 -2.28
C ARG A 66 9.66 -4.98 -1.33
N ARG A 67 9.64 -3.73 -1.83
CA ARG A 67 9.97 -2.55 -1.02
C ARG A 67 8.76 -1.66 -0.78
N ALA A 68 8.23 -1.06 -1.82
CA ALA A 68 7.03 -0.24 -1.73
C ALA A 68 6.42 -0.11 -3.13
N ILE A 69 5.10 -0.24 -3.22
CA ILE A 69 4.38 -0.15 -4.47
C ILE A 69 3.22 0.81 -4.33
N LEU A 70 3.05 1.64 -5.34
CA LEU A 70 1.89 2.49 -5.52
C LEU A 70 0.95 1.77 -6.49
N THR A 71 -0.31 1.64 -6.11
CA THR A 71 -1.36 1.02 -6.91
C THR A 71 -2.35 2.08 -7.36
N GLY A 72 -2.62 2.09 -8.67
CA GLY A 72 -3.61 2.98 -9.25
C GLY A 72 -5.03 2.54 -8.97
N MET A 73 -5.98 3.37 -9.40
CA MET A 73 -7.39 2.97 -9.40
C MET A 73 -7.56 1.83 -10.40
N GLN A 74 -7.77 0.62 -9.89
CA GLN A 74 -7.97 -0.56 -10.70
C GLN A 74 -9.40 -0.58 -11.26
N LYS A 75 -9.57 -0.92 -12.53
CA LYS A 75 -10.89 -1.14 -13.18
C LYS A 75 -11.31 -2.59 -13.17
N ARG A 76 -10.36 -3.50 -12.89
CA ARG A 76 -10.58 -4.94 -12.84
C ARG A 76 -10.21 -5.48 -11.46
N PRO A 77 -10.83 -6.60 -11.05
CA PRO A 77 -10.40 -7.26 -9.84
C PRO A 77 -8.96 -7.71 -9.91
N VAL A 78 -8.34 -7.83 -8.75
CA VAL A 78 -6.95 -8.24 -8.57
C VAL A 78 -6.93 -9.39 -7.61
N TYR A 79 -6.16 -10.43 -7.93
CA TYR A 79 -5.90 -11.51 -7.01
C TYR A 79 -4.54 -11.31 -6.37
N THR A 80 -4.45 -11.48 -5.05
CA THR A 80 -3.19 -11.56 -4.32
C THR A 80 -3.14 -12.85 -3.54
N ARG A 81 -1.95 -13.42 -3.37
CA ARG A 81 -1.77 -14.52 -2.43
C ARG A 81 -1.85 -13.99 -1.00
N SER A 82 -2.16 -14.87 -0.06
CA SER A 82 -2.07 -14.52 1.36
C SER A 82 -0.61 -14.36 1.72
N ASP A 83 -0.29 -13.20 2.30
CA ASP A 83 1.06 -12.91 2.75
C ASP A 83 1.22 -13.40 4.19
N ALA A 84 1.23 -14.73 4.39
CA ALA A 84 1.38 -15.32 5.72
C ALA A 84 2.68 -14.82 6.40
N GLY A 85 2.56 -14.34 7.63
CA GLY A 85 3.64 -13.72 8.39
C GLY A 85 3.96 -12.27 7.98
N ALA A 86 3.12 -11.62 7.17
CA ALA A 86 3.41 -10.29 6.67
C ALA A 86 3.35 -9.19 7.73
N THR A 87 4.28 -8.24 7.58
CA THR A 87 4.27 -6.94 8.24
C THR A 87 4.21 -5.85 7.17
N MET A 88 3.18 -5.01 7.20
CA MET A 88 2.94 -4.02 6.15
C MET A 88 2.26 -2.76 6.67
N VAL A 89 2.63 -1.64 6.06
CA VAL A 89 1.87 -0.39 6.13
C VAL A 89 1.15 -0.17 4.81
N ALA A 90 -0.13 0.19 4.86
CA ALA A 90 -0.91 0.58 3.71
C ALA A 90 -1.52 1.97 3.92
N VAL A 91 -1.42 2.82 2.90
CA VAL A 91 -2.00 4.16 2.88
C VAL A 91 -3.03 4.20 1.76
N THR A 92 -4.31 4.38 2.12
CA THR A 92 -5.38 4.54 1.14
C THR A 92 -5.68 6.02 0.97
N PHE A 93 -5.52 6.54 -0.25
CA PHE A 93 -5.88 7.92 -0.58
C PHE A 93 -7.38 8.04 -0.85
N LYS A 94 -7.95 9.21 -0.51
CA LYS A 94 -9.30 9.59 -0.96
C LYS A 94 -9.29 9.78 -2.47
N GLY A 95 -10.45 9.73 -3.12
CA GLY A 95 -10.57 10.07 -4.54
C GLY A 95 -10.00 11.47 -4.82
N GLY A 96 -9.01 11.57 -5.71
CA GLY A 96 -8.28 12.83 -5.97
C GLY A 96 -7.19 13.18 -4.95
N GLY A 97 -7.18 12.52 -3.79
CA GLY A 97 -6.35 12.89 -2.63
C GLY A 97 -4.86 12.60 -2.80
N SER A 98 -4.46 11.71 -3.71
CA SER A 98 -3.04 11.46 -3.98
C SER A 98 -2.38 12.54 -4.83
N PHE A 99 -3.13 13.39 -5.53
CA PHE A 99 -2.59 14.40 -6.46
C PHE A 99 -1.53 15.34 -5.83
N PRO A 100 -1.73 15.89 -4.61
CA PRO A 100 -0.72 16.74 -3.97
C PRO A 100 0.61 16.05 -3.65
N PHE A 101 0.63 14.72 -3.58
CA PHE A 101 1.81 13.93 -3.25
C PHE A 101 2.51 13.39 -4.49
N LEU A 102 1.73 12.95 -5.48
CA LEU A 102 2.26 12.32 -6.69
C LEU A 102 2.61 13.33 -7.77
N HIS A 103 1.94 14.49 -7.78
CA HIS A 103 2.04 15.51 -8.84
C HIS A 103 1.77 14.96 -10.26
N LEU A 104 1.03 13.86 -10.36
CA LEU A 104 0.68 13.20 -11.61
C LEU A 104 -0.85 13.18 -11.80
N PRO A 105 -1.35 13.35 -13.04
CA PRO A 105 -2.76 13.15 -13.33
C PRO A 105 -3.17 11.70 -12.99
N LEU A 106 -4.20 11.51 -12.16
CA LEU A 106 -4.63 10.17 -11.75
C LEU A 106 -5.04 9.28 -12.94
N VAL A 107 -5.48 9.88 -14.04
CA VAL A 107 -5.83 9.15 -15.26
C VAL A 107 -4.65 8.38 -15.85
N GLU A 108 -3.44 8.92 -15.73
CA GLU A 108 -2.20 8.28 -16.21
C GLU A 108 -1.77 7.13 -15.32
N PHE A 109 -2.27 7.10 -14.08
CA PHE A 109 -1.91 6.11 -13.07
C PHE A 109 -2.93 4.96 -12.96
N ASN A 110 -4.07 5.04 -13.64
CA ASN A 110 -5.12 4.03 -13.59
C ASN A 110 -4.62 2.67 -14.10
N ASP A 111 -5.07 1.59 -13.47
CA ASP A 111 -4.68 0.20 -13.78
C ASP A 111 -3.17 -0.08 -13.71
N LEU A 112 -2.38 0.85 -13.15
CA LEU A 112 -0.95 0.69 -13.00
C LEU A 112 -0.57 0.25 -11.60
N TYR A 113 0.59 -0.39 -11.55
CA TYR A 113 1.33 -0.72 -10.38
C TYR A 113 2.75 -0.24 -10.61
N VAL A 114 3.23 0.65 -9.75
CA VAL A 114 4.51 1.32 -9.94
C VAL A 114 5.29 1.23 -8.65
N GLU A 115 6.55 0.81 -8.75
CA GLU A 115 7.48 0.87 -7.63
C GLU A 115 7.50 2.30 -7.07
N ALA A 116 7.20 2.45 -5.79
CA ALA A 116 7.03 3.77 -5.18
C ALA A 116 8.31 4.62 -5.27
N GLU A 117 9.48 3.98 -5.36
CA GLU A 117 10.78 4.63 -5.60
C GLU A 117 10.81 5.42 -6.92
N GLN A 118 10.04 5.02 -7.94
CA GLN A 118 9.97 5.77 -9.20
C GLN A 118 9.24 7.11 -9.07
N ILE A 119 8.37 7.24 -8.05
CA ILE A 119 7.57 8.45 -7.81
C ILE A 119 8.20 9.32 -6.73
N PHE A 120 8.56 8.71 -5.60
CA PHE A 120 9.09 9.42 -4.43
C PHE A 120 10.62 9.49 -4.41
N GLY A 121 11.31 8.76 -5.29
CA GLY A 121 12.75 8.60 -5.24
C GLY A 121 13.18 7.75 -4.04
N ARG A 122 14.42 7.92 -3.58
CA ARG A 122 14.97 7.14 -2.46
C ARG A 122 14.36 7.46 -1.10
N SER A 123 13.64 8.57 -0.96
CA SER A 123 13.01 8.96 0.32
C SER A 123 12.10 7.85 0.86
N ILE A 124 11.32 7.20 -0.01
CA ILE A 124 10.43 6.11 0.40
C ILE A 124 11.18 4.90 0.95
N LEU A 125 12.40 4.64 0.47
CA LEU A 125 13.24 3.56 0.97
C LEU A 125 13.77 3.88 2.36
N PHE A 126 14.21 5.13 2.58
CA PHE A 126 14.61 5.60 3.91
C PHE A 126 13.44 5.56 4.89
N SER A 127 12.25 6.03 4.49
CA SER A 127 11.05 5.95 5.32
C SER A 127 10.70 4.50 5.66
N ARG A 128 10.77 3.56 4.68
CA ARG A 128 10.58 2.13 4.95
C ARG A 128 11.57 1.61 5.98
N GLU A 129 12.86 1.94 5.85
CA GLU A 129 13.89 1.52 6.82
C GLU A 129 13.61 2.03 8.22
N GLN A 130 13.19 3.30 8.37
CA GLN A 130 12.80 3.86 9.66
C GLN A 130 11.57 3.18 10.24
N LEU A 131 10.54 2.94 9.42
CA LEU A 131 9.33 2.22 9.84
C LEU A 131 9.64 0.79 10.30
N GLY A 132 10.55 0.08 9.62
CA GLY A 132 10.97 -1.27 9.97
C GLY A 132 11.80 -1.38 11.26
N GLN A 133 12.27 -0.27 11.82
CA GLN A 133 12.96 -0.23 13.11
C GLN A 133 12.00 -0.09 14.30
N LEU A 134 10.72 0.21 14.03
CA LEU A 134 9.69 0.39 15.03
C LEU A 134 8.88 -0.90 15.17
N SER A 135 8.48 -1.20 16.40
CA SER A 135 7.60 -2.34 16.70
C SER A 135 6.23 -1.89 17.23
N GLU A 136 6.14 -0.66 17.75
CA GLU A 136 4.93 -0.11 18.33
C GLU A 136 3.99 0.48 17.25
N PRO A 137 2.76 -0.03 17.10
CA PRO A 137 1.83 0.42 16.05
C PRO A 137 1.56 1.92 16.04
N GLU A 138 1.44 2.53 17.23
CA GLU A 138 1.15 3.95 17.36
C GLU A 138 2.31 4.82 16.88
N GLU A 139 3.56 4.39 17.11
CA GLU A 139 4.76 5.08 16.64
C GLU A 139 4.89 4.96 15.12
N ILE A 140 4.66 3.77 14.57
CA ILE A 140 4.66 3.50 13.13
C ILE A 140 3.67 4.43 12.43
N LEU A 141 2.41 4.42 12.85
CA LEU A 141 1.36 5.22 12.21
C LEU A 141 1.61 6.72 12.37
N THR A 142 2.24 7.15 13.47
CA THR A 142 2.63 8.56 13.67
C THR A 142 3.76 8.96 12.73
N LEU A 143 4.74 8.08 12.49
CA LEU A 143 5.82 8.34 11.55
C LEU A 143 5.32 8.40 10.10
N VAL A 144 4.32 7.59 9.73
CA VAL A 144 3.69 7.63 8.39
C VAL A 144 2.97 8.96 8.12
N GLU A 145 2.52 9.66 9.15
CA GLU A 145 1.82 10.95 9.04
C GLU A 145 2.77 12.16 8.85
N GLN A 146 4.09 11.97 9.01
CA GLN A 146 5.11 13.02 8.89
C GLN A 146 5.63 13.16 7.45
#